data_AF-A0A1P8U820-F1
#
_entry.id   AF-A0A1P8U820-F1
#
_cell.length_a   1.000
_cell.length_b   1.000
_cell.length_c   1.000
_cell.angle_alpha   90.00
_cell.angle_beta   90.00
_cell.angle_gamma   90.00
#
_symmetry.space_group_name_H-M   'P 1'
#
loop_
_entity.id
_entity.type
_entity.pdbx_description
1 polymer ?
#
loop_
_entity_poly.entity_id
_entity_poly.type
_entity_poly.pdbx_seq_one_letter_code
_entity_poly.pdbx_strand_id
1 'polypeptide(L)'
;MERELTALLAVPRLTPEDMCADCDTPMTQHLASGSDARGCPHWPLRAARMKQAREDVRRILEETRPAGPLPPKPEPLATVPGNLGIGEVIERLKALLAKHPDAVIKRGRANRWELCRAEKQQGGSAHQTSS
;
A
#
# COMPACT_ATOMS: atom_id res chain seq x y z
N MET A 1 -3.69 -27.76 15.60
CA MET A 1 -3.58 -27.04 14.32
C MET A 1 -4.70 -27.46 13.35
N GLU A 2 -4.86 -28.74 13.01
CA GLU A 2 -5.93 -29.19 12.08
C GLU A 2 -7.35 -28.82 12.54
N ARG A 3 -7.69 -29.02 13.82
CA ARG A 3 -9.01 -28.62 14.36
C ARG A 3 -9.30 -27.12 14.25
N GLU A 4 -8.27 -26.30 14.40
CA GLU A 4 -8.37 -24.84 14.33
C GLU A 4 -8.52 -24.38 12.88
N LEU A 5 -7.75 -24.99 11.97
CA LEU A 5 -7.90 -24.79 10.53
C LEU A 5 -9.30 -25.20 10.05
N THR A 6 -9.81 -26.36 10.45
CA THR A 6 -11.17 -26.80 10.11
C THR A 6 -12.22 -25.81 10.61
N ALA A 7 -12.06 -25.24 11.80
CA ALA A 7 -12.97 -24.23 12.33
C ALA A 7 -12.94 -22.93 11.51
N LEU A 8 -11.75 -22.47 11.09
CA LEU A 8 -11.59 -21.27 10.26
C LEU A 8 -12.15 -21.46 8.84
N LEU A 9 -12.02 -22.66 8.28
CA LEU A 9 -12.57 -22.99 6.96
C LEU A 9 -14.09 -23.18 6.97
N ALA A 10 -14.67 -23.47 8.14
CA ALA A 10 -16.11 -23.65 8.31
C ALA A 10 -16.87 -22.32 8.54
N VAL A 11 -16.20 -21.17 8.53
CA VAL A 11 -16.86 -19.86 8.69
C VAL A 11 -17.75 -19.58 7.47
N PRO A 12 -19.07 -19.43 7.64
CA PRO A 12 -19.97 -19.15 6.53
C PRO A 12 -19.71 -17.76 5.95
N ARG A 13 -20.14 -17.52 4.71
CA ARG A 13 -20.19 -16.15 4.17
C ARG A 13 -21.18 -15.35 5.01
N LEU A 14 -20.70 -14.30 5.66
CA LEU A 14 -21.52 -13.41 6.48
C LEU A 14 -22.01 -12.23 5.63
N THR A 15 -23.29 -11.91 5.73
CA THR A 15 -23.86 -10.69 5.14
C THR A 15 -23.79 -9.54 6.14
N PRO A 16 -24.04 -8.28 5.72
CA PRO A 16 -24.08 -7.16 6.66
C PRO A 16 -25.05 -7.36 7.83
N GLU A 17 -26.16 -8.05 7.59
CA GLU A 17 -27.18 -8.37 8.59
C GLU A 17 -26.68 -9.38 9.65
N ASP A 18 -25.70 -10.22 9.29
CA ASP A 18 -25.06 -11.17 10.20
C ASP A 18 -23.98 -10.51 11.07
N MET A 19 -23.62 -9.25 10.80
CA MET A 19 -22.53 -8.54 11.44
C MET A 19 -23.04 -7.54 12.46
N CYS A 20 -22.31 -7.36 13.55
CA CYS A 20 -22.58 -6.26 14.47
C CYS A 20 -22.36 -4.91 13.77
N ALA A 21 -23.29 -3.95 13.91
CA ALA A 21 -23.09 -2.59 13.39
C ALA A 21 -21.92 -1.88 14.09
N ASP A 22 -21.69 -2.22 15.37
CA ASP A 22 -20.72 -1.55 16.21
C ASP A 22 -19.35 -2.27 16.22
N CYS A 23 -19.29 -3.58 15.98
CA CYS A 23 -18.04 -4.36 15.95
C CYS A 23 -17.83 -5.22 14.70
N ASP A 24 -16.63 -5.78 14.49
CA ASP A 24 -16.28 -6.63 13.35
C ASP A 24 -16.58 -8.12 13.60
N THR A 25 -17.33 -8.43 14.66
CA THR A 25 -17.67 -9.81 15.00
C THR A 25 -19.13 -10.13 14.61
N PRO A 26 -19.42 -11.40 14.28
CA PRO A 26 -20.78 -11.83 13.95
C PRO A 26 -21.77 -11.55 15.08
N MET A 27 -23.03 -11.25 14.72
CA MET A 27 -24.11 -11.01 15.68
C MET A 27 -24.34 -12.22 16.60
N THR A 28 -24.08 -13.44 16.10
CA THR A 28 -24.17 -14.68 16.88
C THR A 28 -23.25 -14.72 18.11
N GLN A 29 -22.17 -13.94 18.11
CA GLN A 29 -21.24 -13.82 19.24
C GLN A 29 -21.75 -12.84 20.32
N HIS A 30 -22.88 -12.19 20.10
CA HIS A 30 -23.48 -11.20 20.99
C HIS A 30 -24.74 -11.70 21.70
N LEU A 31 -25.26 -12.87 21.32
CA LEU A 31 -26.55 -13.42 21.75
C LEU A 31 -26.67 -13.72 23.26
N ALA A 32 -25.56 -13.71 24.01
CA ALA A 32 -25.58 -13.97 25.46
C ALA A 32 -25.91 -12.73 26.32
N SER A 33 -25.88 -11.52 25.75
CA SER A 33 -26.15 -10.28 26.48
C SER A 33 -27.47 -9.69 26.02
N GLY A 34 -28.58 -10.30 26.45
CA GLY A 34 -29.96 -9.98 26.02
C GLY A 34 -30.47 -8.58 26.37
N SER A 35 -29.86 -7.54 25.83
CA SER A 35 -30.50 -6.22 25.74
C SER A 35 -29.99 -5.48 24.51
N ASP A 36 -30.82 -5.33 23.50
CA ASP A 36 -30.62 -4.38 22.38
C ASP A 36 -30.43 -2.93 22.89
N ALA A 37 -30.78 -2.67 24.15
CA ALA A 37 -30.57 -1.40 24.85
C ALA A 37 -29.13 -1.16 25.33
N ARG A 38 -28.29 -2.20 25.42
CA ARG A 38 -26.85 -2.06 25.69
C ARG A 38 -26.12 -2.42 24.41
N GLY A 39 -25.64 -1.40 23.70
CA GLY A 39 -24.83 -1.56 22.49
C GLY A 39 -23.67 -2.56 22.69
N CYS A 40 -23.03 -2.96 21.58
CA CYS A 40 -22.04 -4.04 21.58
C CYS A 40 -21.06 -3.96 22.77
N PRO A 41 -20.93 -5.02 23.62
CA PRO A 41 -19.99 -5.00 24.74
C PRO A 41 -18.53 -4.78 24.33
N HIS A 42 -18.19 -5.15 23.10
CA HIS A 42 -16.85 -4.97 22.53
C HIS A 42 -16.64 -3.60 21.86
N TRP A 43 -17.69 -2.76 21.78
CA TRP A 43 -17.63 -1.42 21.20
C TRP A 43 -16.56 -0.53 21.81
N PRO A 44 -16.40 -0.40 23.16
CA PRO A 44 -15.43 0.52 23.73
C PRO A 44 -13.99 0.20 23.30
N LEU A 45 -13.64 -1.08 23.22
CA LEU A 45 -12.34 -1.54 22.74
C LEU A 45 -12.14 -1.22 21.26
N ARG A 46 -13.15 -1.47 20.43
CA ARG A 46 -13.07 -1.17 18.99
C ARG A 46 -12.98 0.33 18.72
N ALA A 47 -13.77 1.14 19.43
CA ALA A 47 -13.72 2.59 19.33
C ALA A 47 -12.33 3.14 19.70
N ALA A 48 -11.71 2.62 20.77
CA ALA A 48 -10.34 2.97 21.14
C ALA A 48 -9.32 2.59 20.06
N ARG A 49 -9.40 1.37 19.50
CA ARG A 49 -8.53 0.94 18.38
C ARG A 49 -8.70 1.82 17.15
N MET A 50 -9.93 2.18 16.79
CA MET A 50 -10.21 3.04 15.64
C MET A 50 -9.69 4.47 15.86
N LYS A 51 -9.78 4.99 17.08
CA LYS A 51 -9.18 6.28 17.43
C LYS A 51 -7.66 6.25 17.23
N GLN A 52 -6.99 5.23 17.77
CA GLN A 52 -5.54 5.05 17.61
C GLN A 52 -5.13 4.96 16.13
N ALA A 53 -5.82 4.14 15.35
CA ALA A 53 -5.53 3.99 13.92
C ALA A 53 -5.64 5.31 13.15
N ARG A 54 -6.62 6.15 13.47
CA ARG A 54 -6.76 7.49 12.86
C ARG A 54 -5.61 8.42 13.25
N GLU A 55 -5.16 8.37 14.49
CA GLU A 55 -4.02 9.14 14.97
C GLU A 55 -2.72 8.70 14.28
N ASP A 56 -2.52 7.40 14.10
CA ASP A 56 -1.36 6.86 13.39
C ASP A 56 -1.35 7.26 11.91
N VAL A 57 -2.49 7.17 11.22
CA VAL A 57 -2.62 7.64 9.83
C VAL A 57 -2.32 9.14 9.74
N ARG A 58 -2.86 9.94 10.67
CA ARG A 58 -2.58 11.37 10.71
C ARG A 58 -1.09 11.64 10.91
N ARG A 59 -0.44 10.96 11.85
CA ARG A 59 1.00 11.08 12.10
C ARG A 59 1.82 10.74 10.85
N ILE A 60 1.52 9.62 10.19
CA ILE A 60 2.20 9.23 8.95
C ILE A 60 2.01 10.28 7.87
N LEU A 61 0.81 10.85 7.71
CA LEU A 61 0.56 11.89 6.71
C LEU A 61 1.34 13.17 6.99
N GLU A 62 1.47 13.58 8.25
CA GLU A 62 2.28 14.73 8.63
C GLU A 62 3.79 14.46 8.40
N GLU A 63 4.27 13.27 8.76
CA GLU A 63 5.68 12.86 8.55
C GLU A 63 6.04 12.70 7.07
N THR A 64 5.10 12.20 6.26
CA THR A 64 5.32 11.96 4.82
C THR A 64 5.05 13.18 3.96
N ARG A 65 4.56 14.28 4.54
CA ARG A 65 4.34 15.55 3.83
C ARG A 65 5.70 16.13 3.41
N PRO A 66 6.01 16.20 2.11
CA PRO A 66 7.28 16.77 1.67
C PRO A 66 7.35 18.26 2.05
N ALA A 67 8.45 18.66 2.69
CA ALA A 67 8.67 19.99 3.27
C ALA A 67 8.95 21.11 2.23
N GLY A 68 8.64 20.89 0.95
CA GLY A 68 8.87 21.87 -0.10
C GLY A 68 8.45 21.37 -1.48
N PRO A 69 8.52 22.22 -2.51
CA PRO A 69 8.31 21.81 -3.90
C PRO A 69 9.35 20.74 -4.24
N LEU A 70 8.90 19.53 -4.52
CA LEU A 70 9.76 18.47 -5.03
C LEU A 70 10.39 18.98 -6.34
N PRO A 71 11.72 18.83 -6.54
CA PRO A 71 12.32 19.16 -7.83
C PRO A 71 11.59 18.38 -8.92
N PRO A 72 11.35 18.99 -10.11
CA PRO A 72 10.63 18.33 -11.18
C PRO A 72 11.37 17.03 -11.52
N LYS A 73 10.69 15.91 -11.37
CA LYS A 73 11.26 14.60 -11.65
C LYS A 73 11.70 14.60 -13.12
N PRO A 74 12.94 14.17 -13.45
CA PRO A 74 13.37 14.11 -14.83
C PRO A 74 12.39 13.26 -15.65
N GLU A 75 11.87 13.84 -16.73
CA GLU A 75 10.94 13.15 -17.61
C GLU A 75 11.60 11.91 -18.21
N PRO A 76 10.89 10.78 -18.28
CA PRO A 76 11.43 9.58 -18.91
C PRO A 76 11.65 9.83 -20.40
N LEU A 77 12.74 9.29 -20.94
CA LEU A 77 13.05 9.29 -22.37
C LEU A 77 11.96 8.56 -23.17
N ALA A 78 11.41 7.50 -22.58
CA ALA A 78 10.31 6.74 -23.15
C ALA A 78 9.53 6.03 -22.04
N THR A 79 8.23 5.81 -22.26
CA THR A 79 7.37 5.04 -21.36
C THR A 79 6.69 3.91 -22.14
N VAL A 80 6.79 2.68 -21.63
CA VAL A 80 6.09 1.49 -22.12
C VAL A 80 4.96 1.17 -21.14
N PRO A 81 3.70 1.07 -21.59
CA PRO A 81 2.59 0.81 -20.69
C PRO A 81 2.62 -0.64 -20.17
N GLY A 82 2.21 -0.83 -18.91
CA GLY A 82 2.25 -2.12 -18.22
C GLY A 82 1.09 -3.07 -18.53
N ASN A 83 0.15 -2.66 -19.38
CA ASN A 83 -0.97 -3.47 -19.83
C ASN A 83 -0.62 -4.39 -21.02
N LEU A 84 0.62 -4.31 -21.53
CA LEU A 84 1.13 -5.18 -22.58
C LEU A 84 1.60 -6.51 -22.00
N GLY A 85 1.52 -7.57 -22.80
CA GLY A 85 2.13 -8.86 -22.46
C GLY A 85 3.64 -8.73 -22.27
N ILE A 86 4.22 -9.51 -21.36
CA ILE A 86 5.65 -9.42 -21.00
C ILE A 86 6.59 -9.52 -22.20
N GLY A 87 6.24 -10.35 -23.20
CA GLY A 87 7.01 -10.48 -24.44
C GLY A 87 7.06 -9.18 -25.24
N GLU A 88 5.92 -8.49 -25.39
CA GLU A 88 5.84 -7.19 -26.08
C GLU A 88 6.58 -6.09 -25.31
N VAL A 89 6.51 -6.12 -23.97
CA VAL A 89 7.27 -5.21 -23.11
C VAL A 89 8.77 -5.38 -23.37
N ILE A 90 9.27 -6.61 -23.39
CA ILE A 90 10.70 -6.91 -23.62
C ILE A 90 11.14 -6.41 -25.00
N GLU A 91 10.38 -6.68 -26.06
CA GLU A 91 10.74 -6.26 -27.42
C GLU A 91 10.76 -4.73 -27.56
N ARG A 92 9.77 -4.04 -26.97
CA ARG A 92 9.76 -2.57 -26.94
C ARG A 92 10.92 -2.00 -26.14
N LEU A 93 11.27 -2.59 -25.00
CA LEU A 93 12.41 -2.17 -24.20
C LEU A 93 13.74 -2.38 -24.92
N LYS A 94 13.92 -3.51 -25.62
CA LYS A 94 15.11 -3.76 -26.46
C LYS A 94 15.24 -2.71 -27.57
N ALA A 95 14.16 -2.42 -28.27
CA ALA A 95 14.15 -1.40 -29.33
C ALA A 95 14.48 0.01 -28.80
N LEU A 96 14.05 0.32 -27.57
CA LEU A 96 14.35 1.60 -26.93
C LEU A 96 15.79 1.67 -26.40
N LEU A 97 16.34 0.58 -25.86
CA LEU A 97 17.74 0.50 -25.44
C LEU A 97 18.70 0.60 -26.63
N ALA A 98 18.35 0.05 -27.80
CA ALA A 98 19.15 0.22 -29.02
C ALA A 98 19.29 1.70 -29.44
N LYS A 99 18.28 2.53 -29.15
CA LYS A 99 18.30 3.97 -29.43
C LYS A 99 19.00 4.78 -28.32
N HIS A 100 19.01 4.25 -27.10
CA HIS A 100 19.58 4.91 -25.92
C HIS A 100 20.38 3.89 -25.09
N PRO A 101 21.62 3.57 -25.51
CA PRO A 101 22.41 2.52 -24.87
C PRO A 101 22.77 2.83 -23.41
N ASP A 102 22.87 4.11 -23.06
CA ASP A 102 23.21 4.57 -21.70
C ASP A 102 21.98 4.74 -20.79
N ALA A 103 20.80 4.31 -21.23
CA ALA A 103 19.57 4.52 -20.48
C ALA A 103 19.27 3.36 -19.51
N VAL A 104 18.71 3.72 -18.36
CA VAL A 104 18.34 2.79 -17.28
C VAL A 104 16.83 2.56 -17.31
N ILE A 105 16.43 1.30 -17.21
CA ILE A 105 15.02 0.90 -17.11
C ILE A 105 14.59 0.99 -15.64
N LYS A 106 13.52 1.73 -15.37
CA LYS A 106 12.89 1.84 -14.03
C LYS A 106 11.41 1.49 -14.13
N ARG A 107 10.82 0.95 -13.06
CA ARG A 107 9.37 0.72 -12.98
C ARG A 107 8.69 1.99 -12.44
N GLY A 108 7.81 2.56 -13.25
CA GLY A 108 7.05 3.76 -12.95
C GLY A 108 5.70 3.50 -12.28
N ARG A 109 4.91 4.58 -12.11
CA ARG A 109 3.57 4.53 -11.53
C ARG A 109 2.61 3.69 -12.40
N ALA A 110 1.67 3.00 -11.76
CA ALA A 110 0.68 2.17 -12.46
C ALA A 110 1.30 1.08 -13.38
N ASN A 111 2.39 0.46 -12.91
CA ASN A 111 3.08 -0.64 -13.59
C ASN A 111 3.66 -0.32 -14.97
N ARG A 112 3.85 0.95 -15.33
CA ARG A 112 4.54 1.31 -16.57
C ARG A 112 6.05 1.10 -16.44
N TRP A 113 6.71 0.78 -17.55
CA TRP A 113 8.16 0.71 -17.64
C TRP A 113 8.67 2.02 -18.22
N GLU A 114 9.57 2.69 -17.50
CA GLU A 114 10.13 3.99 -17.87
C GLU A 114 11.59 3.79 -18.25
N LEU A 115 12.00 4.36 -19.38
CA LEU A 115 13.40 4.47 -19.77
C LEU A 115 13.91 5.85 -19.35
N CYS A 116 14.89 5.90 -18.46
CA CYS A 116 15.45 7.14 -17.93
C CYS A 116 16.90 7.29 -18.37
N ARG A 117 17.40 8.54 -18.50
CA ARG A 117 18.85 8.75 -18.61
C ARG A 117 19.53 8.19 -17.35
N ALA A 118 20.69 7.55 -17.50
CA ALA A 118 21.53 7.26 -16.34
C ALA A 118 21.81 8.58 -15.61
N GLU A 119 21.47 8.64 -14.33
CA GLU A 119 21.95 9.72 -13.47
C GLU A 119 23.48 9.62 -13.48
N LYS A 120 24.16 10.54 -14.18
CA LYS A 120 25.58 10.77 -13.92
C LYS A 120 25.66 11.02 -12.41
N GLN A 121 26.45 10.22 -11.71
CA GLN A 121 26.81 10.48 -10.32
C GLN A 121 27.42 11.88 -10.25
N GLN A 122 26.61 12.90 -9.95
CA GLN A 122 27.10 14.14 -9.39
C GLN A 122 27.36 13.83 -7.92
N GLY A 123 28.62 13.51 -7.65
CA GLY A 123 29.14 13.34 -6.31
C GLY A 123 28.87 14.59 -5.47
N GLY A 124 28.20 14.39 -4.34
CA GLY A 124 28.28 15.24 -3.18
C GLY A 124 28.97 14.46 -2.06
N SER A 125 30.29 14.28 -2.17
CA SER A 125 31.11 13.98 -1.00
C SER A 125 31.10 15.23 -0.13
N ALA A 126 30.40 15.18 1.00
CA ALA A 126 30.65 16.07 2.12
C ALA A 126 31.13 15.20 3.29
N HIS A 127 32.46 15.18 3.37
CA HIS A 127 33.32 14.84 4.50
C HIS A 127 32.68 14.78 5.90
N GLN A 128 33.13 13.78 6.65
CA GLN A 128 33.11 13.70 8.11
C GLN A 128 33.62 15.01 8.73
N THR A 129 33.04 15.43 9.84
CA THR A 129 33.82 15.97 10.97
C THR A 129 33.21 15.50 12.28
N SER A 130 34.00 14.71 12.99
CA SER A 130 33.87 14.44 14.42
C SER A 130 34.19 15.70 15.22
N SER A 131 33.49 15.91 16.34
CA SER A 131 34.03 16.47 17.59
C SER A 131 33.07 16.13 18.73
#